data_AF-A0A8H5RY58-F1
#
_entry.id   AF-A0A8H5RY58-F1
#
_cell.length_a   1.000
_cell.length_b   1.000
_cell.length_c   1.000
_cell.angle_alpha   90.00
_cell.angle_beta   90.00
_cell.angle_gamma   90.00
#
_symmetry.space_group_name_H-M   'P 1'
#
loop_
_entity.id
_entity.type
_entity.pdbx_description
1 polymer ?
#
loop_
_entity_poly.entity_id
_entity_poly.type
_entity_poly.pdbx_seq_one_letter_code
_entity_poly.pdbx_strand_id
1 'polypeptide(L)'
;MILPCWKFFSFLAAARLCELKVPDSDITTWWHENSVVNTNTSVAADEIRRSRRYNVSVSLADEDDFHHSFVYESIPRNGNGKMFDPPQLGKEYDFADGDGITIEADEGINMAWTQFIYRKDVDVRIFTTDGSSIGPASNVVIRPVDLGFTVKSPKDDTVLIRVPFQKSGARFSVEFKDDLFTYRTNGTDYVNDGGVIISQEPRNGLIIFASPPLPKDLIPSKTSSNVQVIHPGKMTQDAFGSKPTIVFESGIHWIEKDGFLGQDHIKLNPKTHYVYFEPGTYVKAALEYTTKYTTFHTVGYGVLSGENYVYMANTVKNYTAVKDDRDSLRMFWHQSVTNGQTWHCIGPTLASPPFNTMDLYPKNSTPHEEDNKVSAHIRDYKQVGAYYFQTDGTQMYKGSVRDVFWHVNDDAIKLYHSGAQLHGLTIWKARNNAIVQMGWKPRNVSDVSVSKLRIIHTRWIKPDAYVPSAILGASPFYGDPKEIDTQRTMQVKIDDVVCEGVCAALMTIAPMQNFDLQVSNVHFESLHNDTELRLGRSVVGMDAGEGMDNYTPGQENLTLGIHIKNWTIADREVDKKNAVEDGLGQLKINPMFDGDWSI
;
A
#
# COMPACT_ATOMS: atom_id res chain seq x y z
N MET A 1 64.19 12.86 19.62
CA MET A 1 64.51 14.19 19.05
C MET A 1 63.36 14.59 18.12
N ILE A 2 63.08 15.88 18.03
CA ILE A 2 61.85 16.54 17.58
C ILE A 2 61.60 16.37 16.06
N LEU A 3 60.31 16.25 15.67
CA LEU A 3 59.71 16.42 14.31
C LEU A 3 60.22 17.70 13.57
N PRO A 4 60.12 17.90 12.22
CA PRO A 4 58.85 17.88 11.47
C PRO A 4 58.84 17.65 9.91
N CYS A 5 57.73 17.09 9.40
CA CYS A 5 56.81 17.64 8.38
C CYS A 5 57.32 18.10 6.97
N TRP A 6 56.83 17.48 5.87
CA TRP A 6 55.92 18.09 4.84
C TRP A 6 55.67 17.18 3.59
N LYS A 7 54.46 17.38 3.05
CA LYS A 7 53.71 16.76 1.92
C LYS A 7 54.45 16.58 0.58
N PHE A 8 54.03 15.58 -0.23
CA PHE A 8 53.48 15.78 -1.58
C PHE A 8 52.72 14.55 -2.11
N PHE A 9 51.59 14.80 -2.77
CA PHE A 9 50.63 13.87 -3.38
C PHE A 9 51.21 13.09 -4.57
N SER A 10 50.71 11.86 -4.80
CA SER A 10 50.43 11.38 -6.16
C SER A 10 49.27 10.39 -6.14
N PHE A 11 48.25 10.75 -6.91
CA PHE A 11 47.04 10.00 -7.22
C PHE A 11 47.36 8.69 -7.95
N LEU A 12 46.78 7.59 -7.46
CA LEU A 12 46.40 6.45 -8.29
C LEU A 12 45.04 5.98 -7.79
N ALA A 13 43.99 6.50 -8.44
CA ALA A 13 42.65 5.99 -8.29
C ALA A 13 42.62 4.58 -8.88
N ALA A 14 42.68 3.56 -8.01
CA ALA A 14 42.33 2.22 -8.38
C ALA A 14 40.83 2.20 -8.67
N ALA A 15 40.47 2.02 -9.94
CA ALA A 15 39.13 1.61 -10.33
C ALA A 15 38.85 0.26 -9.64
N ARG A 16 38.13 0.29 -8.51
CA ARG A 16 37.57 -0.92 -7.93
C ARG A 16 36.56 -1.46 -8.94
N LEU A 17 36.87 -2.60 -9.55
CA LEU A 17 35.88 -3.46 -10.16
C LEU A 17 34.85 -3.81 -9.09
N CYS A 18 33.70 -3.15 -9.11
CA CYS A 18 32.56 -3.52 -8.30
C CYS A 18 31.63 -4.35 -9.19
N GLU A 19 31.95 -5.63 -9.37
CA GLU A 19 30.91 -6.60 -9.75
C GLU A 19 29.91 -6.67 -8.60
N LEU A 20 28.62 -6.50 -8.89
CA LEU A 20 27.58 -6.78 -7.92
C LEU A 20 27.55 -8.29 -7.71
N LYS A 21 28.30 -8.79 -6.73
CA LYS A 21 27.93 -10.06 -6.12
C LYS A 21 26.61 -9.78 -5.42
N VAL A 22 25.53 -10.40 -5.90
CA VAL A 22 24.42 -10.75 -5.00
C VAL A 22 25.10 -11.35 -3.77
N PRO A 23 24.89 -10.82 -2.56
CA PRO A 23 25.39 -11.49 -1.38
C PRO A 23 24.89 -12.92 -1.47
N ASP A 24 25.81 -13.87 -1.65
CA ASP A 24 25.52 -15.30 -1.61
C ASP A 24 25.37 -15.74 -0.13
N SER A 25 24.96 -14.79 0.71
CA SER A 25 24.66 -14.97 2.11
C SER A 25 23.22 -15.45 2.23
N ASP A 26 22.98 -16.28 3.24
CA ASP A 26 21.64 -16.77 3.54
C ASP A 26 20.74 -15.65 4.08
N ILE A 27 21.32 -14.55 4.59
CA ILE A 27 20.64 -13.34 5.07
C ILE A 27 21.34 -12.10 4.51
N THR A 28 20.58 -11.12 4.05
CA THR A 28 21.07 -9.77 3.74
C THR A 28 20.22 -8.75 4.48
N THR A 29 20.84 -8.01 5.39
CA THR A 29 20.30 -6.79 6.00
C THR A 29 21.14 -5.59 5.57
N TRP A 30 20.66 -4.37 5.86
CA TRP A 30 21.39 -3.14 5.57
C TRP A 30 21.09 -2.07 6.62
N TRP A 31 21.87 -0.99 6.57
CA TRP A 31 21.81 0.13 7.51
C TRP A 31 21.99 1.49 6.80
N HIS A 32 21.55 2.55 7.46
CA HIS A 32 21.72 3.93 7.02
C HIS A 32 22.33 4.78 8.14
N GLU A 33 23.54 5.27 7.92
CA GLU A 33 24.26 6.08 8.91
C GLU A 33 23.58 7.45 9.12
N ASN A 34 23.10 8.09 8.05
CA ASN A 34 22.41 9.37 8.14
C ASN A 34 20.91 9.16 8.41
N SER A 35 20.61 8.66 9.60
CA SER A 35 19.24 8.42 10.05
C SER A 35 18.94 9.16 11.34
N VAL A 36 17.70 9.61 11.48
CA VAL A 36 17.25 10.41 12.62
C VAL A 36 15.96 9.85 13.20
N VAL A 37 15.86 9.86 14.52
CA VAL A 37 14.56 9.71 15.20
C VAL A 37 13.92 11.08 15.23
N ASN A 38 12.90 11.26 14.40
CA ASN A 38 12.12 12.48 14.31
C ASN A 38 10.64 12.08 14.26
N THR A 39 9.83 12.63 15.15
CA THR A 39 8.44 12.20 15.29
C THR A 39 7.42 13.21 14.77
N ASN A 40 7.84 14.45 14.51
CA ASN A 40 6.93 15.59 14.39
C ASN A 40 7.22 16.50 13.18
N THR A 41 8.45 16.51 12.64
CA THR A 41 8.82 17.38 11.51
C THR A 41 9.33 16.55 10.32
N SER A 42 9.45 17.19 9.16
CA SER A 42 10.20 16.63 8.04
C SER A 42 11.66 16.40 8.43
N VAL A 43 12.27 15.37 7.85
CA VAL A 43 13.70 15.09 7.98
C VAL A 43 14.48 15.86 6.92
N ALA A 44 15.78 16.09 7.13
CA ALA A 44 16.60 16.75 6.12
C ALA A 44 16.66 15.94 4.82
N ALA A 45 17.03 16.59 3.72
CA ALA A 45 17.06 15.98 2.39
C ALA A 45 17.88 14.67 2.36
N ASP A 46 19.02 14.69 3.03
CA ASP A 46 20.00 13.61 3.12
C ASP A 46 19.79 12.66 4.31
N GLU A 47 18.72 12.80 5.10
CA GLU A 47 18.41 11.96 6.26
C GLU A 47 17.28 10.96 5.98
N ILE A 48 17.23 9.84 6.71
CA ILE A 48 16.08 8.93 6.74
C ILE A 48 15.47 8.91 8.14
N ARG A 49 14.13 8.93 8.22
CA ARG A 49 13.42 8.73 9.50
C ARG A 49 13.57 7.27 9.96
N ARG A 50 14.19 7.09 11.12
CA ARG A 50 14.33 5.80 11.81
C ARG A 50 13.21 5.64 12.82
N SER A 51 12.78 4.40 13.04
CA SER A 51 11.81 4.07 14.09
C SER A 51 12.21 4.68 15.42
N ARG A 52 11.24 5.36 16.03
CA ARG A 52 11.35 5.94 17.37
C ARG A 52 11.37 4.87 18.45
N ARG A 53 10.76 3.70 18.19
CA ARG A 53 10.43 2.70 19.22
C ARG A 53 11.12 1.36 19.03
N TYR A 54 11.35 0.90 17.80
CA TYR A 54 11.77 -0.49 17.58
C TYR A 54 13.15 -0.59 16.96
N ASN A 55 13.93 -1.55 17.47
CA ASN A 55 15.10 -2.09 16.79
C ASN A 55 14.81 -3.52 16.35
N VAL A 56 15.28 -3.88 15.14
CA VAL A 56 15.16 -5.23 14.62
C VAL A 56 16.54 -5.77 14.25
N SER A 57 16.76 -7.05 14.56
CA SER A 57 17.93 -7.80 14.12
C SER A 57 17.52 -9.21 13.67
N VAL A 58 18.29 -9.80 12.77
CA VAL A 58 17.97 -11.09 12.14
C VAL A 58 19.17 -12.02 12.24
N SER A 59 18.92 -13.26 12.65
CA SER A 59 19.89 -14.36 12.69
C SER A 59 19.36 -15.53 11.87
N LEU A 60 20.24 -16.41 11.40
CA LEU A 60 19.79 -17.74 10.99
C LEU A 60 19.14 -18.42 12.20
N ALA A 61 18.11 -19.22 11.93
CA ALA A 61 17.33 -19.89 12.96
C ALA A 61 18.25 -20.67 13.91
N ASP A 62 18.10 -20.44 15.21
CA ASP A 62 18.83 -21.11 16.29
C ASP A 62 20.36 -20.84 16.35
N GLU A 63 20.91 -19.87 15.60
CA GLU A 63 22.35 -19.55 15.60
C GLU A 63 22.77 -18.44 16.58
N ASP A 64 21.84 -17.59 17.05
CA ASP A 64 22.08 -16.42 17.94
C ASP A 64 23.11 -15.40 17.40
N ASP A 65 23.38 -15.40 16.09
CA ASP A 65 24.26 -14.44 15.40
C ASP A 65 23.41 -13.34 14.71
N PHE A 66 23.02 -12.35 15.50
CA PHE A 66 22.05 -11.33 15.07
C PHE A 66 22.70 -10.14 14.35
N HIS A 67 22.27 -9.90 13.11
CA HIS A 67 22.64 -8.73 12.32
C HIS A 67 21.54 -7.66 12.37
N HIS A 68 21.90 -6.39 12.55
CA HIS A 68 20.94 -5.29 12.53
C HIS A 68 20.26 -5.15 11.18
N SER A 69 18.95 -4.89 11.20
CA SER A 69 18.14 -4.55 10.04
C SER A 69 17.51 -3.19 10.26
N PHE A 70 17.75 -2.24 9.34
CA PHE A 70 17.25 -0.88 9.48
C PHE A 70 15.73 -0.85 9.63
N VAL A 71 15.22 -0.09 10.61
CA VAL A 71 13.79 0.10 10.83
C VAL A 71 13.43 1.52 10.43
N TYR A 72 12.79 1.65 9.27
CA TYR A 72 12.25 2.91 8.76
C TYR A 72 11.00 3.33 9.55
N GLU A 73 10.61 4.60 9.47
CA GLU A 73 9.35 5.10 10.02
C GLU A 73 8.67 6.11 9.09
N SER A 74 7.35 6.01 9.00
CA SER A 74 6.50 7.00 8.35
C SER A 74 5.42 7.49 9.32
N ILE A 75 5.19 8.81 9.30
CA ILE A 75 4.24 9.51 10.15
C ILE A 75 3.18 10.21 9.29
N PRO A 76 1.95 10.41 9.79
CA PRO A 76 0.92 11.21 9.13
C PRO A 76 1.48 12.58 8.71
N ARG A 77 1.17 13.00 7.47
CA ARG A 77 1.65 14.26 6.85
C ARG A 77 3.15 14.41 6.76
N ASN A 78 3.94 13.37 7.03
CA ASN A 78 5.40 13.37 6.89
C ASN A 78 6.14 14.37 7.79
N GLY A 79 5.43 14.99 8.75
CA GLY A 79 5.92 16.13 9.51
C GLY A 79 5.93 17.46 8.74
N ASN A 80 5.31 17.51 7.56
CA ASN A 80 5.10 18.75 6.78
C ASN A 80 3.85 19.53 7.24
N GLY A 81 2.96 18.91 8.02
CA GLY A 81 1.67 19.49 8.36
C GLY A 81 0.76 19.62 7.13
N LYS A 82 -0.15 20.60 7.14
CA LYS A 82 -1.09 20.86 6.03
C LYS A 82 -0.44 21.66 4.89
N MET A 83 0.80 21.34 4.51
CA MET A 83 1.59 22.07 3.53
C MET A 83 0.86 22.20 2.18
N PHE A 84 0.61 23.43 1.72
CA PHE A 84 0.00 23.70 0.41
C PHE A 84 1.03 23.81 -0.73
N ASP A 85 2.20 24.40 -0.47
CA ASP A 85 3.22 24.70 -1.48
C ASP A 85 4.63 24.43 -0.91
N PRO A 86 5.42 23.48 -1.46
CA PRO A 86 6.71 23.08 -0.89
C PRO A 86 7.72 24.21 -0.60
N PRO A 87 7.88 25.25 -1.43
CA PRO A 87 8.76 26.39 -1.14
C PRO A 87 8.22 27.38 -0.12
N GLN A 88 6.90 27.40 0.14
CA GLN A 88 6.26 28.37 1.01
C GLN A 88 5.88 27.71 2.33
N LEU A 89 6.89 27.46 3.16
CA LEU A 89 6.72 26.92 4.51
C LEU A 89 5.69 27.76 5.30
N GLY A 90 4.76 27.08 5.96
CA GLY A 90 3.70 27.71 6.76
C GLY A 90 2.45 28.11 5.99
N LYS A 91 2.44 28.02 4.65
CA LYS A 91 1.19 28.14 3.88
C LYS A 91 0.43 26.82 3.93
N GLU A 92 -0.69 26.83 4.65
CA GLU A 92 -1.54 25.67 4.80
C GLU A 92 -2.69 25.61 3.79
N TYR A 93 -3.09 24.41 3.39
CA TYR A 93 -4.36 24.20 2.71
C TYR A 93 -5.51 24.10 3.72
N ASP A 94 -6.72 24.41 3.24
CA ASP A 94 -7.95 24.28 4.02
C ASP A 94 -9.03 23.64 3.13
N PHE A 95 -8.97 22.31 3.02
CA PHE A 95 -9.96 21.53 2.29
C PHE A 95 -11.11 21.16 3.22
N ALA A 96 -12.35 21.31 2.74
CA ALA A 96 -13.55 20.98 3.53
C ALA A 96 -13.56 19.51 3.96
N ASP A 97 -13.17 18.60 3.07
CA ASP A 97 -13.11 17.15 3.35
C ASP A 97 -11.79 16.73 4.05
N GLY A 98 -10.90 17.70 4.29
CA GLY A 98 -9.57 17.46 4.85
C GLY A 98 -8.64 16.70 3.90
N ASP A 99 -7.65 16.04 4.49
CA ASP A 99 -6.60 15.26 3.82
C ASP A 99 -6.64 13.78 4.20
N GLY A 100 -7.68 13.35 4.93
CA GLY A 100 -7.82 12.00 5.46
C GLY A 100 -7.13 11.74 6.79
N ILE A 101 -6.44 12.75 7.35
CA ILE A 101 -5.73 12.68 8.62
C ILE A 101 -6.40 13.61 9.63
N THR A 102 -6.71 13.06 10.79
CA THR A 102 -7.41 13.72 11.88
C THR A 102 -6.62 13.54 13.17
N ILE A 103 -7.10 12.69 14.07
CA ILE A 103 -6.53 12.42 15.39
C ILE A 103 -5.17 11.70 15.33
N GLU A 104 -4.86 11.07 14.19
CA GLU A 104 -3.68 10.21 14.03
C GLU A 104 -2.36 10.96 14.28
N ALA A 105 -2.29 12.22 13.84
CA ALA A 105 -1.11 13.05 14.06
C ALA A 105 -0.94 13.39 15.55
N ASP A 106 -2.02 13.72 16.23
CA ASP A 106 -2.03 14.13 17.65
C ASP A 106 -1.76 12.93 18.58
N GLU A 107 -2.27 11.76 18.22
CA GLU A 107 -2.05 10.50 18.94
C GLU A 107 -0.70 9.86 18.61
N GLY A 108 0.11 10.48 17.76
CA GLY A 108 1.44 9.97 17.41
C GLY A 108 1.41 8.63 16.69
N ILE A 109 0.31 8.35 15.97
CA ILE A 109 0.18 7.16 15.12
C ILE A 109 1.31 7.18 14.10
N ASN A 110 2.01 6.06 13.97
CA ASN A 110 3.09 5.91 12.98
C ASN A 110 3.20 4.47 12.50
N MET A 111 3.92 4.30 11.39
CA MET A 111 4.13 3.01 10.75
C MET A 111 5.64 2.82 10.54
N ALA A 112 6.23 1.97 11.36
CA ALA A 112 7.60 1.53 11.22
C ALA A 112 7.66 0.21 10.45
N TRP A 113 8.74 0.01 9.68
CA TRP A 113 8.95 -1.25 8.98
C TRP A 113 10.43 -1.56 8.79
N THR A 114 10.73 -2.83 8.63
CA THR A 114 12.04 -3.30 8.19
C THR A 114 11.89 -4.28 7.04
N GLN A 115 12.94 -4.37 6.23
CA GLN A 115 13.02 -5.36 5.16
C GLN A 115 14.39 -6.01 5.18
N PHE A 116 14.42 -7.31 4.95
CA PHE A 116 15.64 -8.07 4.74
C PHE A 116 15.42 -9.16 3.70
N ILE A 117 16.52 -9.69 3.17
CA ILE A 117 16.51 -10.79 2.20
C ILE A 117 16.93 -12.07 2.93
N TYR A 118 16.23 -13.18 2.69
CA TYR A 118 16.55 -14.46 3.31
C TYR A 118 16.38 -15.66 2.37
N ARG A 119 17.13 -16.74 2.66
CA ARG A 119 17.12 -18.00 1.88
C ARG A 119 16.80 -19.24 2.72
N LYS A 120 16.80 -19.10 4.04
CA LYS A 120 16.60 -20.15 5.05
C LYS A 120 15.76 -19.60 6.19
N ASP A 121 15.31 -20.47 7.07
CA ASP A 121 14.61 -20.07 8.29
C ASP A 121 15.47 -19.11 9.12
N VAL A 122 14.84 -18.07 9.67
CA VAL A 122 15.50 -17.04 10.47
C VAL A 122 14.78 -16.82 11.78
N ASP A 123 15.52 -16.31 12.77
CA ASP A 123 14.94 -15.69 13.96
C ASP A 123 15.01 -14.18 13.81
N VAL A 124 13.85 -13.52 13.95
CA VAL A 124 13.74 -12.06 13.96
C VAL A 124 13.63 -11.61 15.41
N ARG A 125 14.60 -10.82 15.87
CA ARG A 125 14.65 -10.25 17.21
C ARG A 125 14.21 -8.79 17.20
N ILE A 126 13.22 -8.48 18.03
CA ILE A 126 12.64 -7.16 18.21
C ILE A 126 12.87 -6.74 19.66
N PHE A 127 13.32 -5.51 19.87
CA PHE A 127 13.41 -4.88 21.18
C PHE A 127 13.11 -3.38 21.08
N THR A 128 12.71 -2.77 22.19
CA THR A 128 12.41 -1.34 22.26
C THR A 128 13.68 -0.51 22.36
N THR A 129 13.67 0.67 21.75
CA THR A 129 14.78 1.63 21.76
C THR A 129 14.92 2.36 23.10
N ASP A 130 13.83 2.49 23.85
CA ASP A 130 13.74 3.18 25.14
C ASP A 130 13.80 2.24 26.36
N GLY A 131 13.91 0.92 26.12
CA GLY A 131 13.92 -0.10 27.16
C GLY A 131 12.55 -0.39 27.79
N SER A 132 11.46 0.14 27.23
CA SER A 132 10.11 -0.21 27.65
C SER A 132 9.82 -1.70 27.41
N SER A 133 9.05 -2.32 28.30
CA SER A 133 8.64 -3.73 28.14
C SER A 133 7.75 -3.89 26.91
N ILE A 134 7.93 -4.99 26.18
CA ILE A 134 7.03 -5.45 25.12
C ILE A 134 6.17 -6.64 25.56
N GLY A 135 6.30 -7.03 26.83
CA GLY A 135 5.50 -8.06 27.47
C GLY A 135 5.87 -9.50 27.08
N PRO A 136 5.19 -10.48 27.68
CA PRO A 136 5.36 -11.89 27.33
C PRO A 136 4.89 -12.18 25.89
N ALA A 137 5.31 -13.31 25.32
CA ALA A 137 4.96 -13.69 23.95
C ALA A 137 3.43 -13.77 23.72
N SER A 138 2.65 -14.05 24.77
CA SER A 138 1.18 -14.04 24.74
C SER A 138 0.56 -12.65 24.50
N ASN A 139 1.34 -11.57 24.65
CA ASN A 139 0.92 -10.20 24.34
C ASN A 139 1.22 -9.81 22.89
N VAL A 140 1.87 -10.68 22.12
CA VAL A 140 2.25 -10.42 20.73
C VAL A 140 1.26 -11.08 19.80
N VAL A 141 0.68 -10.30 18.89
CA VAL A 141 -0.11 -10.81 17.76
C VAL A 141 0.69 -10.57 16.48
N ILE A 142 0.78 -11.61 15.64
CA ILE A 142 1.33 -11.49 14.29
C ILE A 142 0.15 -11.52 13.32
N ARG A 143 0.04 -10.49 12.47
CA ARG A 143 -0.98 -10.42 11.42
C ARG A 143 -0.34 -10.45 10.04
N PRO A 144 -0.83 -11.24 9.06
CA PRO A 144 -2.02 -12.08 9.14
C PRO A 144 -1.90 -13.26 10.12
N VAL A 145 -2.98 -13.56 10.85
CA VAL A 145 -2.96 -14.56 11.94
C VAL A 145 -2.74 -16.00 11.45
N ASP A 146 -3.04 -16.26 10.18
CA ASP A 146 -2.89 -17.58 9.56
C ASP A 146 -1.45 -17.94 9.17
N LEU A 147 -0.48 -17.06 9.43
CA LEU A 147 0.94 -17.35 9.23
C LEU A 147 1.48 -18.41 10.22
N GLY A 148 0.89 -18.52 11.40
CA GLY A 148 1.23 -19.55 12.39
C GLY A 148 2.68 -19.50 12.91
N PHE A 149 3.31 -18.33 12.88
CA PHE A 149 4.69 -18.16 13.33
C PHE A 149 4.82 -18.36 14.84
N THR A 150 5.95 -18.92 15.27
CA THR A 150 6.25 -19.12 16.69
C THR A 150 6.89 -17.88 17.28
N VAL A 151 6.37 -17.42 18.42
CA VAL A 151 6.86 -16.25 19.16
C VAL A 151 7.39 -16.68 20.52
N LYS A 152 8.54 -16.14 20.92
CA LYS A 152 9.14 -16.30 22.26
C LYS A 152 9.53 -14.92 22.79
N SER A 153 9.41 -14.71 24.10
CA SER A 153 9.95 -13.53 24.78
C SER A 153 11.04 -13.98 25.75
N PRO A 154 12.32 -14.05 25.33
CA PRO A 154 13.41 -14.46 26.23
C PRO A 154 13.64 -13.46 27.38
N LYS A 155 13.20 -12.21 27.22
CA LYS A 155 13.24 -11.13 28.21
C LYS A 155 12.00 -10.25 28.04
N ASP A 156 11.69 -9.42 29.04
CA ASP A 156 10.51 -8.55 29.03
C ASP A 156 10.55 -7.48 27.93
N ASP A 157 11.73 -7.09 27.46
CA ASP A 157 11.97 -6.08 26.43
C ASP A 157 12.27 -6.69 25.05
N THR A 158 12.27 -8.02 24.92
CA THR A 158 12.78 -8.73 23.74
C THR A 158 11.82 -9.82 23.26
N VAL A 159 11.51 -9.81 21.96
CA VAL A 159 10.68 -10.80 21.29
C VAL A 159 11.48 -11.43 20.15
N LEU A 160 11.38 -12.74 20.04
CA LEU A 160 11.95 -13.57 18.98
C LEU A 160 10.82 -14.21 18.20
N ILE A 161 10.84 -14.04 16.88
CA ILE A 161 9.87 -14.63 15.96
C ILE A 161 10.63 -15.57 15.01
N ARG A 162 10.25 -16.84 15.00
CA ARG A 162 10.73 -17.80 14.00
C ARG A 162 10.00 -17.54 12.69
N VAL A 163 10.73 -17.17 11.65
CA VAL A 163 10.19 -16.93 10.30
C VAL A 163 10.75 -17.99 9.34
N PRO A 164 9.95 -19.01 8.98
CA PRO A 164 10.36 -20.02 8.01
C PRO A 164 10.60 -19.42 6.62
N PHE A 165 11.52 -20.01 5.85
CA PHE A 165 11.71 -19.62 4.47
C PHE A 165 10.52 -19.97 3.60
N GLN A 166 10.00 -18.97 2.90
CA GLN A 166 8.93 -19.11 1.93
C GLN A 166 9.38 -18.50 0.60
N LYS A 167 9.10 -19.16 -0.52
CA LYS A 167 9.43 -18.63 -1.87
C LYS A 167 8.66 -17.36 -2.19
N SER A 168 7.49 -17.18 -1.59
CA SER A 168 6.70 -15.95 -1.62
C SER A 168 7.27 -14.87 -0.70
N GLY A 169 8.17 -15.20 0.22
CA GLY A 169 8.49 -14.37 1.40
C GLY A 169 7.33 -14.28 2.38
N ALA A 170 7.50 -13.45 3.40
CA ALA A 170 6.47 -13.09 4.37
C ALA A 170 6.41 -11.58 4.57
N ARG A 171 5.19 -11.03 4.73
CA ARG A 171 4.93 -9.63 5.06
C ARG A 171 3.90 -9.62 6.17
N PHE A 172 4.29 -9.12 7.35
CA PHE A 172 3.44 -9.24 8.52
C PHE A 172 3.63 -8.08 9.50
N SER A 173 2.54 -7.72 10.17
CA SER A 173 2.52 -6.81 11.32
C SER A 173 2.87 -7.58 12.59
N VAL A 174 3.63 -6.94 13.47
CA VAL A 174 3.92 -7.41 14.84
C VAL A 174 3.30 -6.43 15.81
N GLU A 175 2.38 -6.90 16.62
CA GLU A 175 1.50 -6.05 17.43
C GLU A 175 1.63 -6.39 18.89
N PHE A 176 1.99 -5.39 19.68
CA PHE A 176 2.13 -5.54 21.13
C PHE A 176 0.86 -5.01 21.80
N LYS A 177 0.27 -5.83 22.67
CA LYS A 177 -0.97 -5.49 23.38
C LYS A 177 -0.92 -4.12 24.07
N ASP A 178 0.21 -3.77 24.68
CA ASP A 178 0.38 -2.52 25.43
C ASP A 178 0.66 -1.30 24.52
N ASP A 179 0.74 -1.50 23.20
CA ASP A 179 0.88 -0.43 22.20
C ASP A 179 -0.40 -0.19 21.38
N LEU A 180 -1.48 -0.94 21.64
CA LEU A 180 -2.71 -0.80 20.88
C LEU A 180 -3.39 0.56 21.16
N PHE A 181 -3.70 1.28 20.09
CA PHE A 181 -4.60 2.42 20.08
C PHE A 181 -6.01 1.96 19.73
N THR A 182 -7.01 2.48 20.43
CA THR A 182 -8.42 2.15 20.20
C THR A 182 -9.11 3.29 19.47
N TYR A 183 -9.44 3.08 18.20
CA TYR A 183 -10.23 4.05 17.45
C TYR A 183 -11.70 3.96 17.86
N ARG A 184 -12.26 5.12 18.21
CA ARG A 184 -13.69 5.28 18.50
C ARG A 184 -14.30 6.30 17.57
N THR A 185 -15.58 6.15 17.28
CA THR A 185 -16.32 7.12 16.47
C THR A 185 -17.70 7.44 17.05
N ASN A 186 -18.17 8.65 16.78
CA ASN A 186 -19.56 9.08 17.01
C ASN A 186 -20.40 9.05 15.72
N GLY A 187 -19.88 8.47 14.63
CA GLY A 187 -20.52 8.44 13.30
C GLY A 187 -20.14 9.59 12.37
N THR A 188 -19.41 10.60 12.86
CA THR A 188 -18.93 11.74 12.04
C THR A 188 -17.41 11.87 12.12
N ASP A 189 -16.85 11.72 13.32
CA ASP A 189 -15.44 11.92 13.61
C ASP A 189 -14.89 10.78 14.47
N TYR A 190 -13.56 10.73 14.60
CA TYR A 190 -12.96 9.99 15.71
C TYR A 190 -13.11 10.76 17.02
N VAL A 191 -13.29 10.05 18.12
CA VAL A 191 -13.42 10.63 19.47
C VAL A 191 -12.50 9.91 20.45
N ASN A 192 -11.99 10.65 21.44
CA ASN A 192 -11.10 10.11 22.48
C ASN A 192 -11.84 9.34 23.58
N ASP A 193 -13.10 9.69 23.85
CA ASP A 193 -13.95 9.06 24.85
C ASP A 193 -15.39 8.98 24.35
N GLY A 194 -16.15 8.02 24.88
CA GLY A 194 -17.46 7.64 24.35
C GLY A 194 -17.40 7.08 22.93
N GLY A 195 -18.53 7.07 22.24
CA GLY A 195 -18.63 6.52 20.88
C GLY A 195 -18.46 5.00 20.81
N VAL A 196 -18.45 4.49 19.57
CA VAL A 196 -18.39 3.07 19.25
C VAL A 196 -16.97 2.67 18.85
N ILE A 197 -16.54 1.48 19.28
CA ILE A 197 -15.23 0.92 18.90
C ILE A 197 -15.29 0.39 17.48
N ILE A 198 -14.42 0.88 16.62
CA ILE A 198 -14.34 0.46 15.21
C ILE A 198 -13.02 -0.24 14.89
N SER A 199 -11.98 -0.03 15.70
CA SER A 199 -10.68 -0.66 15.49
C SER A 199 -9.81 -0.63 16.74
N GLN A 200 -8.92 -1.61 16.83
CA GLN A 200 -7.79 -1.64 17.76
C GLN A 200 -6.55 -2.08 16.99
N GLU A 201 -5.63 -1.15 16.78
CA GLU A 201 -4.42 -1.35 15.99
C GLU A 201 -3.22 -0.68 16.69
N PRO A 202 -1.97 -1.05 16.39
CA PRO A 202 -0.80 -0.45 17.03
C PRO A 202 -0.71 1.06 16.85
N ARG A 203 -0.42 1.79 17.94
CA ARG A 203 -0.05 3.21 17.89
C ARG A 203 1.28 3.38 17.14
N ASN A 204 2.24 2.50 17.42
CA ASN A 204 3.51 2.40 16.72
C ASN A 204 3.52 1.09 15.93
N GLY A 205 3.01 1.10 14.70
CA GLY A 205 3.00 -0.09 13.85
C GLY A 205 4.41 -0.59 13.55
N LEU A 206 4.63 -1.91 13.57
CA LEU A 206 5.87 -2.55 13.15
C LEU A 206 5.59 -3.63 12.10
N ILE A 207 6.03 -3.40 10.87
CA ILE A 207 5.90 -4.36 9.78
C ILE A 207 7.24 -4.98 9.43
N ILE A 208 7.25 -6.30 9.25
CA ILE A 208 8.43 -7.06 8.83
C ILE A 208 8.22 -7.57 7.40
N PHE A 209 9.15 -7.23 6.51
CA PHE A 209 9.22 -7.74 5.14
C PHE A 209 10.40 -8.71 5.00
N ALA A 210 10.13 -10.00 5.13
CA ALA A 210 11.08 -11.09 4.86
C ALA A 210 10.99 -11.48 3.38
N SER A 211 11.77 -10.82 2.53
CA SER A 211 11.71 -11.01 1.07
C SER A 211 12.65 -12.14 0.60
N PRO A 212 12.25 -12.98 -0.36
CA PRO A 212 13.17 -13.92 -0.99
C PRO A 212 14.23 -13.17 -1.79
N PRO A 213 15.35 -13.80 -2.19
CA PRO A 213 16.29 -13.18 -3.13
C PRO A 213 15.65 -12.98 -4.51
N LEU A 214 16.00 -11.87 -5.18
CA LEU A 214 15.62 -11.66 -6.57
C LEU A 214 16.32 -12.69 -7.50
N PRO A 215 15.65 -13.13 -8.58
CA PRO A 215 16.30 -13.84 -9.67
C PRO A 215 17.49 -13.05 -10.23
N LYS A 216 18.61 -13.72 -10.51
CA LYS A 216 19.87 -13.09 -10.92
C LYS A 216 19.75 -12.31 -12.24
N ASP A 217 18.87 -12.75 -13.14
CA ASP A 217 18.58 -12.12 -14.44
C ASP A 217 17.84 -10.78 -14.31
N LEU A 218 17.24 -10.50 -13.16
CA LEU A 218 16.60 -9.22 -12.86
C LEU A 218 17.55 -8.21 -12.20
N ILE A 219 18.82 -8.56 -12.02
CA ILE A 219 19.82 -7.72 -11.38
C ILE A 219 20.81 -7.25 -12.45
N PRO A 220 20.72 -5.97 -12.89
CA PRO A 220 21.59 -5.45 -13.95
C PRO A 220 23.04 -5.29 -13.48
N SER A 221 24.00 -5.51 -14.39
CA SER A 221 25.41 -5.25 -14.12
C SER A 221 25.74 -3.76 -14.24
N LYS A 222 26.25 -3.14 -13.17
CA LYS A 222 26.66 -1.72 -13.13
C LYS A 222 27.78 -1.35 -14.11
N THR A 223 28.56 -2.33 -14.55
CA THR A 223 29.66 -2.12 -15.51
C THR A 223 29.20 -2.12 -16.97
N SER A 224 27.92 -2.44 -17.23
CA SER A 224 27.36 -2.42 -18.57
C SER A 224 27.29 -1.01 -19.14
N SER A 225 27.65 -0.86 -20.43
CA SER A 225 27.53 0.42 -21.15
C SER A 225 26.09 0.95 -21.21
N ASN A 226 25.09 0.07 -21.07
CA ASN A 226 23.67 0.40 -21.11
C ASN A 226 23.09 0.82 -19.75
N VAL A 227 23.91 0.89 -18.70
CA VAL A 227 23.47 1.23 -17.34
C VAL A 227 23.94 2.63 -16.95
N GLN A 228 22.99 3.46 -16.52
CA GLN A 228 23.25 4.71 -15.79
C GLN A 228 23.23 4.38 -14.30
N VAL A 229 24.36 4.58 -13.64
CA VAL A 229 24.45 4.44 -12.17
C VAL A 229 24.13 5.80 -11.56
N ILE A 230 23.25 5.78 -10.56
CA ILE A 230 22.90 6.93 -9.76
C ILE A 230 23.50 6.73 -8.37
N HIS A 231 24.39 7.64 -7.99
CA HIS A 231 25.07 7.63 -6.70
C HIS A 231 24.24 8.36 -5.64
N PRO A 232 24.30 7.96 -4.36
CA PRO A 232 23.59 8.62 -3.29
C PRO A 232 23.87 10.12 -3.24
N GLY A 233 22.83 10.89 -2.96
CA GLY A 233 22.88 12.34 -2.85
C GLY A 233 21.73 13.03 -3.56
N LYS A 234 21.92 14.33 -3.73
CA LYS A 234 21.05 15.22 -4.49
C LYS A 234 20.99 14.81 -5.96
N MET A 235 19.78 14.82 -6.51
CA MET A 235 19.50 14.57 -7.92
C MET A 235 18.71 15.72 -8.54
N THR A 236 18.98 15.96 -9.82
CA THR A 236 18.15 16.78 -10.72
C THR A 236 17.87 15.96 -11.98
N GLN A 237 16.99 16.44 -12.87
CA GLN A 237 16.66 15.73 -14.11
C GLN A 237 17.88 15.31 -14.95
N ASP A 238 18.95 16.11 -14.92
CA ASP A 238 20.17 15.86 -15.68
C ASP A 238 20.91 14.58 -15.24
N ALA A 239 20.67 14.12 -14.00
CA ALA A 239 21.35 12.94 -13.44
C ALA A 239 20.96 11.61 -14.13
N PHE A 240 19.77 11.55 -14.74
CA PHE A 240 19.20 10.28 -15.22
C PHE A 240 19.66 9.90 -16.64
N GLY A 241 20.14 10.87 -17.42
CA GLY A 241 20.67 10.63 -18.77
C GLY A 241 19.66 9.98 -19.72
N SER A 242 20.14 9.10 -20.61
CA SER A 242 19.31 8.44 -21.63
C SER A 242 19.61 6.95 -21.82
N LYS A 243 20.25 6.33 -20.83
CA LYS A 243 20.61 4.92 -20.91
C LYS A 243 19.40 4.01 -20.68
N PRO A 244 19.34 2.82 -21.30
CA PRO A 244 18.21 1.90 -21.17
C PRO A 244 17.86 1.50 -19.73
N THR A 245 18.88 1.39 -18.88
CA THR A 245 18.74 0.95 -17.50
C THR A 245 19.28 2.00 -16.56
N ILE A 246 18.57 2.27 -15.47
CA ILE A 246 19.02 3.06 -14.32
C ILE A 246 19.20 2.11 -13.13
N VAL A 247 20.33 2.25 -12.43
CA VAL A 247 20.62 1.58 -11.17
C VAL A 247 20.84 2.64 -10.10
N PHE A 248 20.01 2.63 -9.07
CA PHE A 248 20.26 3.39 -7.85
C PHE A 248 21.10 2.55 -6.90
N GLU A 249 22.24 3.10 -6.47
CA GLU A 249 23.06 2.43 -5.47
C GLU A 249 22.45 2.54 -4.06
N SER A 250 22.85 1.65 -3.16
CA SER A 250 22.46 1.74 -1.74
C SER A 250 22.84 3.10 -1.15
N GLY A 251 21.93 3.69 -0.37
CA GLY A 251 22.07 5.04 0.18
C GLY A 251 20.85 5.92 -0.10
N ILE A 252 20.98 7.20 0.27
CA ILE A 252 19.88 8.18 0.28
C ILE A 252 19.97 9.03 -0.99
N HIS A 253 18.86 9.13 -1.71
CA HIS A 253 18.73 9.92 -2.93
C HIS A 253 17.52 10.85 -2.79
N TRP A 254 17.63 12.10 -3.21
CA TRP A 254 16.48 13.02 -3.22
C TRP A 254 16.49 13.86 -4.49
N ILE A 255 15.30 14.05 -5.06
CA ILE A 255 15.15 14.99 -6.17
C ILE A 255 14.84 16.39 -5.64
N GLU A 256 15.50 17.39 -6.21
CA GLU A 256 15.19 18.79 -5.95
C GLU A 256 15.13 19.58 -7.25
N LYS A 257 14.41 20.69 -7.21
CA LYS A 257 14.42 21.70 -8.27
C LYS A 257 14.59 23.06 -7.62
N ASP A 258 15.56 23.83 -8.13
CA ASP A 258 15.87 25.18 -7.64
C ASP A 258 16.13 25.25 -6.12
N GLY A 259 16.67 24.17 -5.54
CA GLY A 259 16.96 24.07 -4.09
C GLY A 259 15.77 23.64 -3.23
N PHE A 260 14.62 23.31 -3.81
CA PHE A 260 13.42 22.88 -3.09
C PHE A 260 13.11 21.40 -3.34
N LEU A 261 12.80 20.70 -2.26
CA LEU A 261 12.26 19.35 -2.29
C LEU A 261 10.77 19.38 -2.69
N GLY A 262 10.26 18.25 -3.19
CA GLY A 262 8.83 18.13 -3.52
C GLY A 262 8.38 18.94 -4.74
N GLN A 263 9.31 19.56 -5.46
CA GLN A 263 9.04 20.38 -6.66
C GLN A 263 9.44 19.71 -7.98
N ASP A 264 9.81 18.43 -7.93
CA ASP A 264 10.10 17.66 -9.13
C ASP A 264 9.86 16.17 -8.91
N HIS A 265 9.78 15.39 -9.99
CA HIS A 265 9.77 13.93 -9.97
C HIS A 265 10.63 13.38 -11.10
N ILE A 266 11.04 12.12 -11.06
CA ILE A 266 11.96 11.55 -12.06
C ILE A 266 11.21 11.28 -13.35
N LYS A 267 11.41 12.11 -14.37
CA LYS A 267 10.85 11.90 -15.71
C LYS A 267 11.88 11.17 -16.57
N LEU A 268 11.67 9.88 -16.78
CA LEU A 268 12.63 9.01 -17.45
C LEU A 268 12.72 9.33 -18.94
N ASN A 269 13.91 9.18 -19.52
CA ASN A 269 14.11 9.26 -20.97
C ASN A 269 13.35 8.14 -21.69
N PRO A 270 12.83 8.35 -22.92
CA PRO A 270 12.09 7.30 -23.64
C PRO A 270 12.89 6.00 -23.90
N LYS A 271 14.23 6.05 -23.87
CA LYS A 271 15.08 4.86 -23.96
C LYS A 271 15.11 4.05 -22.66
N THR A 272 14.91 4.71 -21.53
CA THR A 272 14.98 4.12 -20.20
C THR A 272 13.69 3.35 -19.90
N HIS A 273 13.81 2.04 -19.74
CA HIS A 273 12.68 1.14 -19.50
C HIS A 273 12.97 0.15 -18.37
N TYR A 274 14.07 0.34 -17.64
CA TYR A 274 14.44 -0.52 -16.53
C TYR A 274 15.02 0.34 -15.40
N VAL A 275 14.37 0.33 -14.24
CA VAL A 275 14.85 0.97 -13.02
C VAL A 275 15.10 -0.11 -11.98
N TYR A 276 16.31 -0.16 -11.45
CA TYR A 276 16.71 -1.08 -10.40
C TYR A 276 17.15 -0.34 -9.13
N PHE A 277 16.63 -0.76 -7.98
CA PHE A 277 17.02 -0.29 -6.67
C PHE A 277 17.85 -1.35 -5.95
N GLU A 278 19.09 -1.02 -5.58
CA GLU A 278 19.86 -1.89 -4.69
C GLU A 278 19.15 -2.02 -3.32
N PRO A 279 19.31 -3.16 -2.61
CA PRO A 279 18.91 -3.24 -1.21
C PRO A 279 19.60 -2.14 -0.41
N GLY A 280 18.83 -1.39 0.40
CA GLY A 280 19.34 -0.22 1.12
C GLY A 280 19.32 1.08 0.31
N THR A 281 18.75 1.11 -0.90
CA THR A 281 18.43 2.37 -1.55
C THR A 281 17.18 3.02 -0.92
N TYR A 282 17.21 4.33 -0.71
CA TYR A 282 16.07 5.14 -0.31
C TYR A 282 15.97 6.38 -1.21
N VAL A 283 14.97 6.44 -2.08
CA VAL A 283 14.77 7.52 -3.06
C VAL A 283 13.56 8.37 -2.68
N LYS A 284 13.78 9.64 -2.33
CA LYS A 284 12.73 10.64 -2.09
C LYS A 284 12.32 11.29 -3.41
N ALA A 285 11.47 10.61 -4.17
CA ALA A 285 10.94 11.05 -5.46
C ALA A 285 9.74 10.19 -5.90
N ALA A 286 9.22 10.48 -7.09
CA ALA A 286 8.33 9.59 -7.85
C ALA A 286 8.92 9.29 -9.24
N LEU A 287 8.40 8.28 -9.95
CA LEU A 287 8.87 7.84 -11.27
C LEU A 287 7.80 8.03 -12.36
N GLU A 288 8.13 8.73 -13.45
CA GLU A 288 7.37 8.77 -14.70
C GLU A 288 8.13 8.08 -15.83
N TYR A 289 7.59 6.98 -16.33
CA TYR A 289 8.06 6.32 -17.55
C TYR A 289 7.52 7.03 -18.80
N THR A 290 8.38 7.15 -19.81
CA THR A 290 8.03 7.71 -21.13
C THR A 290 8.37 6.76 -22.29
N THR A 291 8.70 5.52 -21.95
CA THR A 291 9.24 4.54 -22.88
C THR A 291 8.19 3.92 -23.78
N LYS A 292 8.60 3.51 -24.99
CA LYS A 292 7.74 2.78 -25.93
C LYS A 292 8.13 1.30 -26.06
N TYR A 293 9.04 0.83 -25.20
CA TYR A 293 9.40 -0.57 -25.16
C TYR A 293 8.20 -1.39 -24.71
N THR A 294 8.03 -2.58 -25.30
CA THR A 294 6.93 -3.50 -24.99
C THR A 294 6.90 -3.91 -23.52
N THR A 295 8.02 -3.80 -22.81
CA THR A 295 8.12 -4.04 -21.38
C THR A 295 8.89 -2.93 -20.70
N PHE A 296 8.49 -2.57 -19.50
CA PHE A 296 9.26 -1.70 -18.62
C PHE A 296 9.22 -2.21 -17.18
N HIS A 297 10.26 -1.92 -16.41
CA HIS A 297 10.55 -2.63 -15.17
C HIS A 297 10.93 -1.68 -14.03
N THR A 298 10.31 -1.87 -12.87
CA THR A 298 10.77 -1.34 -11.58
C THR A 298 11.11 -2.53 -10.69
N VAL A 299 12.38 -2.73 -10.38
CA VAL A 299 12.86 -3.92 -9.67
C VAL A 299 13.77 -3.51 -8.52
N GLY A 300 13.83 -4.32 -7.46
CA GLY A 300 14.81 -4.11 -6.39
C GLY A 300 14.18 -3.95 -5.02
N TYR A 301 15.01 -4.07 -3.98
CA TYR A 301 14.60 -3.96 -2.58
C TYR A 301 14.97 -2.62 -1.96
N GLY A 302 14.69 -1.54 -2.70
CA GLY A 302 14.79 -0.17 -2.22
C GLY A 302 13.42 0.43 -1.87
N VAL A 303 13.47 1.63 -1.30
CA VAL A 303 12.29 2.44 -0.96
C VAL A 303 12.17 3.60 -1.95
N LEU A 304 10.96 3.82 -2.48
CA LEU A 304 10.57 5.03 -3.20
C LEU A 304 9.57 5.81 -2.33
N SER A 305 10.00 6.96 -1.81
CA SER A 305 9.27 7.76 -0.82
C SER A 305 8.74 9.06 -1.42
N GLY A 306 7.45 9.33 -1.20
CA GLY A 306 6.79 10.58 -1.56
C GLY A 306 6.79 11.64 -0.45
N GLU A 307 7.56 11.45 0.62
CA GLU A 307 7.45 12.24 1.86
C GLU A 307 7.69 13.76 1.72
N ASN A 308 8.31 14.18 0.63
CA ASN A 308 8.57 15.59 0.35
C ASN A 308 7.42 16.27 -0.42
N TYR A 309 6.47 15.49 -0.96
CA TYR A 309 5.35 16.03 -1.71
C TYR A 309 4.19 16.41 -0.78
N VAL A 310 3.51 17.50 -1.11
CA VAL A 310 2.23 17.86 -0.47
C VAL A 310 1.13 16.90 -0.87
N TYR A 311 0.06 16.84 -0.07
CA TYR A 311 -1.17 16.15 -0.44
C TYR A 311 -1.67 16.63 -1.82
N MET A 312 -1.94 15.68 -2.73
CA MET A 312 -2.39 15.92 -4.12
C MET A 312 -1.41 16.73 -5.00
N ALA A 313 -0.10 16.74 -4.68
CA ALA A 313 0.93 17.48 -5.39
C ALA A 313 0.75 17.49 -6.92
N ASN A 314 0.44 18.66 -7.48
CA ASN A 314 0.05 18.79 -8.88
C ASN A 314 1.20 19.20 -9.79
N THR A 315 1.58 18.30 -10.69
CA THR A 315 2.78 18.45 -11.54
C THR A 315 2.72 19.63 -12.51
N VAL A 316 1.52 20.10 -12.89
CA VAL A 316 1.34 21.28 -13.76
C VAL A 316 1.03 22.56 -12.99
N LYS A 317 0.88 22.47 -11.67
CA LYS A 317 0.72 23.59 -10.73
C LYS A 317 1.88 23.66 -9.74
N ASN A 318 3.10 23.39 -10.19
CA ASN A 318 4.34 23.47 -9.40
C ASN A 318 4.31 22.61 -8.13
N TYR A 319 3.67 21.45 -8.20
CA TYR A 319 3.52 20.49 -7.10
C TYR A 319 2.80 21.06 -5.88
N THR A 320 1.91 22.03 -6.08
CA THR A 320 1.01 22.53 -5.04
C THR A 320 -0.14 21.55 -4.77
N ALA A 321 -0.77 21.67 -3.60
CA ALA A 321 -1.91 20.86 -3.17
C ALA A 321 -3.19 21.29 -3.92
N VAL A 322 -3.28 20.93 -5.20
CA VAL A 322 -4.43 21.22 -6.06
C VAL A 322 -4.80 19.95 -6.81
N LYS A 323 -5.90 19.31 -6.42
CA LYS A 323 -6.34 18.07 -7.05
C LYS A 323 -6.46 18.22 -8.57
N ASP A 324 -5.86 17.29 -9.30
CA ASP A 324 -6.20 17.01 -10.68
C ASP A 324 -6.12 15.49 -10.94
N ASP A 325 -7.23 14.91 -11.40
CA ASP A 325 -7.33 13.47 -11.60
C ASP A 325 -6.30 12.94 -12.61
N ARG A 326 -5.74 13.79 -13.47
CA ARG A 326 -4.67 13.43 -14.40
C ARG A 326 -3.29 13.87 -13.90
N ASP A 327 -3.16 15.10 -13.45
CA ASP A 327 -1.86 15.76 -13.26
C ASP A 327 -1.36 15.80 -11.81
N SER A 328 -2.17 15.39 -10.83
CA SER A 328 -1.67 15.08 -9.47
C SER A 328 -0.70 13.89 -9.53
N LEU A 329 0.41 14.01 -8.81
CA LEU A 329 1.57 13.13 -8.97
C LEU A 329 1.28 11.71 -8.51
N ARG A 330 1.56 10.74 -9.40
CA ARG A 330 1.60 9.30 -9.07
C ARG A 330 3.01 8.91 -8.69
N MET A 331 3.15 7.89 -7.85
CA MET A 331 4.47 7.36 -7.51
C MET A 331 5.08 6.53 -8.64
N PHE A 332 4.25 5.77 -9.35
CA PHE A 332 4.59 5.13 -10.62
C PHE A 332 3.64 5.61 -11.70
N TRP A 333 4.19 6.28 -12.70
CA TRP A 333 3.38 6.99 -13.69
C TRP A 333 3.81 6.66 -15.11
N HIS A 334 2.85 6.58 -16.02
CA HIS A 334 3.13 6.56 -17.45
C HIS A 334 2.00 7.25 -18.19
N GLN A 335 2.27 8.39 -18.84
CA GLN A 335 1.21 9.22 -19.44
C GLN A 335 0.79 8.82 -20.85
N SER A 336 1.52 7.88 -21.48
CA SER A 336 1.26 7.51 -22.88
C SER A 336 1.61 6.06 -23.23
N VAL A 337 1.10 5.09 -22.46
CA VAL A 337 1.31 3.67 -22.78
C VAL A 337 0.66 3.30 -24.11
N THR A 338 1.30 2.39 -24.82
CA THR A 338 0.85 1.82 -26.08
C THR A 338 0.31 0.40 -25.86
N ASN A 339 -0.59 -0.03 -26.74
CA ASN A 339 -1.22 -1.34 -26.64
C ASN A 339 -0.17 -2.46 -26.58
N GLY A 340 -0.33 -3.38 -25.63
CA GLY A 340 0.57 -4.50 -25.42
C GLY A 340 1.82 -4.18 -24.60
N GLN A 341 1.97 -2.97 -24.06
CA GLN A 341 3.02 -2.71 -23.07
C GLN A 341 2.72 -3.42 -21.75
N THR A 342 3.77 -3.93 -21.12
CA THR A 342 3.69 -4.62 -19.82
C THR A 342 4.64 -4.00 -18.81
N TRP A 343 4.10 -3.62 -17.65
CA TRP A 343 4.91 -3.20 -16.52
C TRP A 343 5.26 -4.38 -15.62
N HIS A 344 6.52 -4.50 -15.22
CA HIS A 344 6.97 -5.46 -14.20
C HIS A 344 7.42 -4.71 -12.96
N CYS A 345 6.75 -4.91 -11.83
CA CYS A 345 7.10 -4.33 -10.54
C CYS A 345 7.47 -5.43 -9.54
N ILE A 346 8.74 -5.52 -9.14
CA ILE A 346 9.26 -6.69 -8.41
C ILE A 346 10.15 -6.25 -7.26
N GLY A 347 9.61 -6.21 -6.05
CA GLY A 347 10.36 -5.94 -4.83
C GLY A 347 10.18 -4.57 -4.15
N PRO A 348 9.99 -3.44 -4.88
CA PRO A 348 10.04 -2.11 -4.26
C PRO A 348 9.08 -1.93 -3.09
N THR A 349 9.50 -1.08 -2.16
CA THR A 349 8.63 -0.53 -1.12
C THR A 349 8.28 0.91 -1.48
N LEU A 350 7.00 1.20 -1.61
CA LEU A 350 6.47 2.55 -1.73
C LEU A 350 6.17 3.12 -0.35
N ALA A 351 6.63 4.34 -0.06
CA ALA A 351 6.35 5.02 1.20
C ALA A 351 5.71 6.39 0.96
N SER A 352 4.72 6.73 1.78
CA SER A 352 4.11 8.07 1.84
C SER A 352 3.73 8.69 0.49
N PRO A 353 2.86 8.01 -0.29
CA PRO A 353 2.34 8.59 -1.52
C PRO A 353 1.51 9.86 -1.24
N PRO A 354 1.63 10.91 -2.06
CA PRO A 354 0.82 12.13 -1.92
C PRO A 354 -0.58 12.02 -2.55
N PHE A 355 -0.81 11.00 -3.38
CA PHE A 355 -2.01 10.81 -4.20
C PHE A 355 -2.10 9.33 -4.66
N ASN A 356 -2.88 9.04 -5.71
CA ASN A 356 -2.98 7.70 -6.27
C ASN A 356 -1.59 7.16 -6.59
N THR A 357 -1.35 5.88 -6.31
CA THR A 357 0.02 5.36 -6.32
C THR A 357 0.52 4.97 -7.70
N MET A 358 -0.37 4.49 -8.57
CA MET A 358 0.01 4.05 -9.91
C MET A 358 -1.11 4.23 -10.94
N ASP A 359 -0.79 4.90 -12.06
CA ASP A 359 -1.64 4.99 -13.24
C ASP A 359 -0.82 4.88 -14.55
N LEU A 360 -1.32 4.08 -15.49
CA LEU A 360 -0.74 3.89 -16.83
C LEU A 360 -1.72 4.38 -17.90
N TYR A 361 -1.68 5.68 -18.20
CA TYR A 361 -2.60 6.31 -19.14
C TYR A 361 -2.30 5.91 -20.59
N PRO A 362 -3.32 5.51 -21.36
CA PRO A 362 -3.13 5.13 -22.76
C PRO A 362 -2.74 6.37 -23.59
N LYS A 363 -1.87 6.17 -24.58
CA LYS A 363 -1.41 7.22 -25.49
C LYS A 363 -2.57 7.88 -26.24
N ASN A 364 -3.56 7.09 -26.64
CA ASN A 364 -4.78 7.54 -27.30
C ASN A 364 -5.94 7.33 -26.33
N SER A 365 -6.91 8.24 -26.32
CA SER A 365 -8.15 8.03 -25.57
C SER A 365 -8.78 6.70 -25.97
N THR A 366 -9.20 5.93 -24.98
CA THR A 366 -10.07 4.78 -25.17
C THR A 366 -11.53 5.22 -24.97
N PRO A 367 -12.51 4.55 -25.60
CA PRO A 367 -13.93 4.81 -25.33
C PRO A 367 -14.27 4.58 -23.85
N HIS A 368 -13.70 3.53 -23.26
CA HIS A 368 -13.84 3.19 -21.85
C HIS A 368 -12.47 2.92 -21.22
N GLU A 369 -12.32 3.15 -19.91
CA GLU A 369 -11.03 2.99 -19.22
C GLU A 369 -10.57 1.53 -19.23
N GLU A 370 -11.50 0.59 -19.05
CA GLU A 370 -11.28 -0.85 -19.06
C GLU A 370 -10.76 -1.39 -20.41
N ASP A 371 -10.85 -0.59 -21.49
CA ASP A 371 -10.35 -0.95 -22.81
C ASP A 371 -8.82 -0.73 -22.92
N ASN A 372 -8.17 -0.20 -21.89
CA ASN A 372 -6.73 0.03 -21.87
C ASN A 372 -5.96 -1.30 -21.97
N LYS A 373 -5.24 -1.50 -23.08
CA LYS A 373 -4.56 -2.76 -23.41
C LYS A 373 -3.14 -2.85 -22.84
N VAL A 374 -2.92 -2.26 -21.67
CA VAL A 374 -1.68 -2.39 -20.90
C VAL A 374 -1.80 -3.58 -19.95
N SER A 375 -0.66 -4.12 -19.53
CA SER A 375 -0.61 -5.21 -18.56
C SER A 375 0.36 -4.91 -17.43
N ALA A 376 0.17 -5.55 -16.27
CA ALA A 376 1.04 -5.40 -15.12
C ALA A 376 1.31 -6.76 -14.44
N HIS A 377 2.58 -6.98 -14.10
CA HIS A 377 3.03 -8.09 -13.26
C HIS A 377 3.72 -7.53 -12.03
N ILE A 378 3.00 -7.56 -10.91
CA ILE A 378 3.42 -6.99 -9.63
C ILE A 378 3.68 -8.14 -8.65
N ARG A 379 4.85 -8.19 -8.03
CA ARG A 379 5.15 -9.17 -6.97
C ARG A 379 6.08 -8.65 -5.90
N ASP A 380 5.92 -9.13 -4.67
CA ASP A 380 6.75 -8.73 -3.52
C ASP A 380 6.85 -7.20 -3.40
N TYR A 381 5.74 -6.53 -3.70
CA TYR A 381 5.60 -5.08 -3.69
C TYR A 381 4.89 -4.64 -2.42
N LYS A 382 5.35 -3.52 -1.84
CA LYS A 382 4.84 -3.02 -0.56
C LYS A 382 4.44 -1.56 -0.68
N GLN A 383 3.44 -1.15 0.08
CA GLN A 383 3.04 0.23 0.27
C GLN A 383 2.84 0.49 1.75
N VAL A 384 3.50 1.53 2.28
CA VAL A 384 3.51 1.89 3.71
C VAL A 384 3.32 3.40 3.89
N GLY A 385 2.84 3.81 5.07
CA GLY A 385 2.72 5.25 5.40
C GLY A 385 1.75 6.05 4.51
N ALA A 386 0.78 5.38 3.90
CA ALA A 386 -0.27 5.96 3.05
C ALA A 386 -1.43 6.53 3.89
N TYR A 387 -1.15 7.62 4.63
CA TYR A 387 -2.14 8.22 5.53
C TYR A 387 -3.10 9.20 4.85
N TYR A 388 -2.65 9.88 3.79
CA TYR A 388 -3.50 10.81 3.05
C TYR A 388 -4.66 10.07 2.39
N PHE A 389 -5.82 10.71 2.24
CA PHE A 389 -6.86 10.26 1.30
C PHE A 389 -6.29 10.07 -0.11
N GLN A 390 -7.01 9.35 -0.96
CA GLN A 390 -6.63 9.11 -2.36
C GLN A 390 -5.30 8.37 -2.52
N THR A 391 -4.84 7.68 -1.47
CA THR A 391 -3.64 6.82 -1.49
C THR A 391 -4.01 5.38 -1.76
N ASP A 392 -4.63 5.19 -2.93
CA ASP A 392 -5.10 3.91 -3.44
C ASP A 392 -3.97 2.87 -3.52
N GLY A 393 -4.35 1.61 -3.61
CA GLY A 393 -3.47 0.61 -4.23
C GLY A 393 -3.31 0.83 -5.74
N THR A 394 -2.72 -0.14 -6.41
CA THR A 394 -2.49 -0.01 -7.86
C THR A 394 -3.79 -0.21 -8.65
N GLN A 395 -3.86 0.26 -9.90
CA GLN A 395 -4.85 -0.23 -10.86
C GLN A 395 -4.60 -1.71 -11.20
N MET A 396 -5.64 -2.53 -11.27
CA MET A 396 -5.54 -3.94 -11.67
C MET A 396 -5.71 -4.08 -13.18
N TYR A 397 -4.69 -3.68 -13.95
CA TYR A 397 -4.62 -4.02 -15.38
C TYR A 397 -4.49 -5.54 -15.57
N LYS A 398 -4.72 -6.01 -16.80
CA LYS A 398 -4.50 -7.42 -17.16
C LYS A 398 -3.12 -7.91 -16.67
N GLY A 399 -3.06 -9.11 -16.11
CA GLY A 399 -1.81 -9.70 -15.63
C GLY A 399 -1.93 -10.26 -14.22
N SER A 400 -0.91 -10.08 -13.40
CA SER A 400 -0.83 -10.72 -12.09
C SER A 400 -0.35 -9.79 -10.99
N VAL A 401 -0.98 -9.85 -9.82
CA VAL A 401 -0.48 -9.22 -8.59
C VAL A 401 -0.37 -10.28 -7.50
N ARG A 402 0.80 -10.42 -6.88
CA ARG A 402 0.98 -11.42 -5.84
C ARG A 402 1.96 -11.07 -4.75
N ASP A 403 1.75 -11.66 -3.58
CA ASP A 403 2.69 -11.57 -2.46
C ASP A 403 2.94 -10.11 -2.02
N VAL A 404 1.86 -9.33 -1.83
CA VAL A 404 1.91 -7.88 -1.59
C VAL A 404 1.45 -7.48 -0.19
N PHE A 405 1.89 -6.31 0.27
CA PHE A 405 1.40 -5.67 1.49
C PHE A 405 1.06 -4.20 1.22
N TRP A 406 -0.18 -3.76 1.44
CA TRP A 406 -0.58 -2.38 1.21
C TRP A 406 -1.27 -1.76 2.42
N HIS A 407 -0.65 -0.70 2.94
CA HIS A 407 -1.34 0.32 3.72
C HIS A 407 -2.01 1.31 2.76
N VAL A 408 -3.31 1.56 2.91
CA VAL A 408 -4.09 2.42 2.00
C VAL A 408 -5.12 3.24 2.77
N ASN A 409 -5.38 4.47 2.33
CA ASN A 409 -6.51 5.29 2.76
C ASN A 409 -7.37 5.72 1.57
N ASP A 410 -7.55 4.79 0.63
CA ASP A 410 -8.49 4.83 -0.49
C ASP A 410 -8.66 3.40 -1.07
N ASP A 411 -9.29 3.24 -2.23
CA ASP A 411 -9.50 1.96 -2.92
C ASP A 411 -8.25 1.07 -2.92
N ALA A 412 -8.29 -0.11 -2.27
CA ALA A 412 -7.10 -0.96 -2.17
C ALA A 412 -6.86 -1.74 -3.47
N ILE A 413 -7.92 -2.33 -4.03
CA ILE A 413 -7.89 -3.19 -5.21
C ILE A 413 -8.92 -2.66 -6.21
N LYS A 414 -8.44 -2.01 -7.28
CA LYS A 414 -9.30 -1.41 -8.32
C LYS A 414 -9.49 -2.37 -9.49
N LEU A 415 -10.59 -3.14 -9.48
CA LEU A 415 -10.89 -4.17 -10.48
C LEU A 415 -11.53 -3.58 -11.74
N TYR A 416 -10.78 -2.73 -12.43
CA TYR A 416 -11.30 -1.97 -13.57
C TYR A 416 -11.04 -2.63 -14.92
N HIS A 417 -10.25 -3.71 -14.99
CA HIS A 417 -9.83 -4.32 -16.25
C HIS A 417 -9.98 -5.83 -16.20
N SER A 418 -10.22 -6.44 -17.36
CA SER A 418 -10.33 -7.90 -17.51
C SER A 418 -8.96 -8.60 -17.39
N GLY A 419 -8.97 -9.88 -17.00
CA GLY A 419 -7.78 -10.73 -17.03
C GLY A 419 -6.78 -10.51 -15.90
N ALA A 420 -7.18 -9.86 -14.80
CA ALA A 420 -6.34 -9.63 -13.63
C ALA A 420 -6.40 -10.82 -12.66
N GLN A 421 -5.24 -11.33 -12.24
CA GLN A 421 -5.12 -12.49 -11.35
C GLN A 421 -4.35 -12.11 -10.08
N LEU A 422 -5.06 -12.07 -8.95
CA LEU A 422 -4.55 -11.57 -7.68
C LEU A 422 -4.41 -12.71 -6.66
N HIS A 423 -3.24 -12.84 -6.02
CA HIS A 423 -3.00 -13.89 -5.02
C HIS A 423 -2.09 -13.45 -3.87
N GLY A 424 -2.52 -13.66 -2.62
CA GLY A 424 -1.68 -13.40 -1.44
C GLY A 424 -1.48 -11.90 -1.21
N LEU A 425 -2.56 -11.24 -0.82
CA LEU A 425 -2.61 -9.79 -0.57
C LEU A 425 -2.87 -9.54 0.91
N THR A 426 -2.01 -8.76 1.54
CA THR A 426 -2.22 -8.27 2.91
C THR A 426 -2.53 -6.78 2.87
N ILE A 427 -3.68 -6.38 3.40
CA ILE A 427 -4.18 -5.00 3.36
C ILE A 427 -4.33 -4.47 4.78
N TRP A 428 -3.73 -3.31 5.05
CA TRP A 428 -4.02 -2.47 6.19
C TRP A 428 -4.81 -1.26 5.69
N LYS A 429 -6.11 -1.25 5.95
CA LYS A 429 -6.99 -0.16 5.52
C LYS A 429 -7.07 0.89 6.61
N ALA A 430 -6.93 2.15 6.22
CA ALA A 430 -7.29 3.29 7.05
C ALA A 430 -8.83 3.46 7.07
N ARG A 431 -9.37 4.56 6.54
CA ARG A 431 -10.76 4.96 6.78
C ARG A 431 -11.57 5.38 5.56
N ASN A 432 -11.03 5.29 4.36
CA ASN A 432 -11.72 5.71 3.14
C ASN A 432 -11.82 4.58 2.11
N ASN A 433 -12.97 4.51 1.44
CA ASN A 433 -13.26 3.60 0.32
C ASN A 433 -13.10 2.11 0.62
N ALA A 434 -13.52 1.27 -0.32
CA ALA A 434 -13.56 -0.18 -0.13
C ALA A 434 -12.17 -0.82 -0.20
N ILE A 435 -12.11 -2.09 0.21
CA ILE A 435 -10.95 -2.95 -0.08
C ILE A 435 -10.93 -3.28 -1.57
N VAL A 436 -12.00 -3.89 -2.09
CA VAL A 436 -12.18 -4.20 -3.52
C VAL A 436 -13.17 -3.22 -4.11
N GLN A 437 -12.75 -2.42 -5.09
CA GLN A 437 -13.59 -1.42 -5.76
C GLN A 437 -13.89 -1.83 -7.20
N MET A 438 -15.17 -1.71 -7.58
CA MET A 438 -15.69 -2.14 -8.89
C MET A 438 -16.58 -1.08 -9.57
N GLY A 439 -16.84 0.04 -8.90
CA GLY A 439 -17.80 1.07 -9.34
C GLY A 439 -17.16 2.28 -10.02
N TRP A 440 -17.67 3.46 -9.66
CA TRP A 440 -17.46 4.80 -10.27
C TRP A 440 -18.08 5.02 -11.66
N LYS A 441 -18.17 3.97 -12.47
CA LYS A 441 -18.85 3.95 -13.78
C LYS A 441 -19.22 2.51 -14.18
N PRO A 442 -20.13 2.31 -15.15
CA PRO A 442 -20.40 1.00 -15.72
C PRO A 442 -19.16 0.38 -16.37
N ARG A 443 -18.93 -0.92 -16.16
CA ARG A 443 -17.73 -1.63 -16.64
C ARG A 443 -18.04 -2.99 -17.22
N ASN A 444 -17.30 -3.37 -18.27
CA ASN A 444 -17.33 -4.73 -18.81
C ASN A 444 -16.02 -5.47 -18.49
N VAL A 445 -16.05 -6.29 -17.46
CA VAL A 445 -14.86 -6.95 -16.88
C VAL A 445 -15.13 -8.43 -16.74
N SER A 446 -14.16 -9.25 -17.15
CA SER A 446 -14.24 -10.71 -17.07
C SER A 446 -12.87 -11.32 -16.82
N ASP A 447 -12.86 -12.61 -16.47
CA ASP A 447 -11.63 -13.37 -16.19
C ASP A 447 -10.77 -12.70 -15.10
N VAL A 448 -11.40 -12.28 -14.01
CA VAL A 448 -10.71 -11.72 -12.84
C VAL A 448 -10.83 -12.66 -11.66
N SER A 449 -9.70 -12.91 -10.99
CA SER A 449 -9.70 -13.65 -9.72
C SER A 449 -8.91 -12.91 -8.63
N VAL A 450 -9.42 -12.99 -7.40
CA VAL A 450 -8.75 -12.54 -6.18
C VAL A 450 -8.74 -13.71 -5.21
N SER A 451 -7.57 -14.07 -4.72
CA SER A 451 -7.44 -15.19 -3.78
C SER A 451 -6.48 -14.86 -2.64
N LYS A 452 -6.74 -15.42 -1.46
CA LYS A 452 -5.90 -15.23 -0.27
C LYS A 452 -5.73 -13.74 0.08
N LEU A 453 -6.86 -13.10 0.36
CA LEU A 453 -6.94 -11.71 0.79
C LEU A 453 -6.99 -11.66 2.33
N ARG A 454 -6.04 -10.96 2.94
CA ARG A 454 -5.93 -10.77 4.39
C ARG A 454 -6.07 -9.30 4.71
N ILE A 455 -7.14 -8.93 5.37
CA ILE A 455 -7.44 -7.56 5.78
C ILE A 455 -7.17 -7.50 7.27
N ILE A 456 -5.98 -7.01 7.62
CA ILE A 456 -5.45 -7.12 8.99
C ILE A 456 -5.96 -6.00 9.90
N HIS A 457 -6.35 -4.87 9.31
CA HIS A 457 -6.90 -3.71 9.99
C HIS A 457 -7.81 -2.91 9.08
N THR A 458 -8.84 -2.31 9.67
CA THR A 458 -9.71 -1.30 9.08
C THR A 458 -10.10 -0.30 10.17
N ARG A 459 -10.46 0.94 9.82
CA ARG A 459 -10.90 1.95 10.80
C ARG A 459 -11.87 2.98 10.21
N TRP A 460 -12.84 2.54 9.40
CA TRP A 460 -13.87 3.45 8.88
C TRP A 460 -14.68 4.10 10.01
N ILE A 461 -14.96 5.39 9.86
CA ILE A 461 -15.72 6.19 10.83
C ILE A 461 -17.22 5.90 10.75
N LYS A 462 -17.73 5.67 9.54
CA LYS A 462 -19.16 5.54 9.29
C LYS A 462 -19.44 4.66 8.07
N PRO A 463 -20.65 4.10 7.95
CA PRO A 463 -21.13 3.60 6.67
C PRO A 463 -21.12 4.72 5.63
N ASP A 464 -20.74 4.40 4.41
CA ASP A 464 -20.82 5.32 3.27
C ASP A 464 -21.03 4.48 2.01
N ALA A 465 -21.89 4.95 1.11
CA ALA A 465 -22.20 4.36 -0.19
C ALA A 465 -21.41 5.02 -1.32
N TYR A 466 -21.15 6.32 -1.22
CA TYR A 466 -20.40 7.04 -2.25
C TYR A 466 -18.94 6.60 -2.26
N VAL A 467 -18.36 6.46 -1.06
CA VAL A 467 -17.03 5.87 -0.82
C VAL A 467 -17.15 4.61 0.07
N PRO A 468 -17.61 3.46 -0.48
CA PRO A 468 -17.98 2.25 0.25
C PRO A 468 -17.10 1.90 1.46
N SER A 469 -17.67 2.00 2.66
CA SER A 469 -17.07 1.45 3.89
C SER A 469 -17.30 -0.07 3.99
N ALA A 470 -16.71 -0.82 3.06
CA ALA A 470 -16.95 -2.26 2.92
C ALA A 470 -15.75 -3.02 2.37
N ILE A 471 -15.78 -4.34 2.50
CA ILE A 471 -14.79 -5.22 1.86
C ILE A 471 -14.99 -5.21 0.33
N LEU A 472 -16.21 -5.42 -0.14
CA LEU A 472 -16.58 -5.38 -1.55
C LEU A 472 -17.40 -4.11 -1.83
N GLY A 473 -16.81 -3.17 -2.57
CA GLY A 473 -17.41 -1.89 -2.91
C GLY A 473 -17.71 -1.76 -4.40
N ALA A 474 -18.85 -1.14 -4.72
CA ALA A 474 -19.04 -0.49 -6.00
C ALA A 474 -19.63 0.90 -5.74
N SER A 475 -18.79 1.93 -5.80
CA SER A 475 -19.25 3.32 -5.71
C SER A 475 -20.24 3.64 -6.83
N PRO A 476 -21.23 4.53 -6.59
CA PRO A 476 -22.12 5.03 -7.62
C PRO A 476 -21.34 5.88 -8.66
N PHE A 477 -22.06 6.39 -9.66
CA PHE A 477 -21.49 7.24 -10.71
C PHE A 477 -20.69 8.42 -10.15
N TYR A 478 -19.42 8.52 -10.56
CA TYR A 478 -18.55 9.65 -10.21
C TYR A 478 -18.99 10.96 -10.86
N GLY A 479 -19.59 10.90 -12.05
CA GLY A 479 -20.05 12.07 -12.80
C GLY A 479 -21.25 11.76 -13.70
N ASP A 480 -21.81 12.80 -14.32
CA ASP A 480 -22.95 12.70 -15.22
C ASP A 480 -22.55 12.34 -16.67
N PRO A 481 -23.47 11.71 -17.46
CA PRO A 481 -24.80 11.24 -17.07
C PRO A 481 -24.78 9.92 -16.28
N LYS A 482 -25.74 9.77 -15.36
CA LYS A 482 -25.93 8.56 -14.54
C LYS A 482 -26.84 7.56 -15.25
N GLU A 483 -26.27 6.76 -16.15
CA GLU A 483 -27.02 5.79 -16.96
C GLU A 483 -26.55 4.36 -16.71
N ILE A 484 -27.50 3.52 -16.32
CA ILE A 484 -27.30 2.07 -16.16
C ILE A 484 -27.01 1.42 -17.52
N ASP A 485 -26.00 0.54 -17.58
CA ASP A 485 -25.62 -0.17 -18.80
C ASP A 485 -25.88 -1.68 -18.68
N THR A 486 -27.01 -2.13 -19.24
CA THR A 486 -27.43 -3.54 -19.24
C THR A 486 -26.63 -4.44 -20.19
N GLN A 487 -25.77 -3.87 -21.04
CA GLN A 487 -24.94 -4.63 -21.98
C GLN A 487 -23.58 -5.01 -21.37
N ARG A 488 -23.24 -4.45 -20.21
CA ARG A 488 -21.98 -4.72 -19.51
C ARG A 488 -22.17 -5.69 -18.36
N THR A 489 -21.12 -6.45 -18.06
CA THR A 489 -21.09 -7.36 -16.92
C THR A 489 -19.76 -7.25 -16.19
N MET A 490 -19.83 -7.24 -14.86
CA MET A 490 -18.69 -7.37 -13.95
C MET A 490 -18.61 -8.82 -13.44
N GLN A 491 -17.72 -9.61 -14.03
CA GLN A 491 -17.50 -11.02 -13.66
C GLN A 491 -16.19 -11.17 -12.87
N VAL A 492 -16.31 -11.57 -11.60
CA VAL A 492 -15.17 -11.68 -10.67
C VAL A 492 -15.32 -12.91 -9.77
N LYS A 493 -14.21 -13.61 -9.53
CA LYS A 493 -14.11 -14.65 -8.51
C LYS A 493 -13.25 -14.18 -7.34
N ILE A 494 -13.75 -14.28 -6.13
CA ILE A 494 -13.07 -13.89 -4.90
C ILE A 494 -13.10 -15.08 -3.94
N ASP A 495 -11.94 -15.53 -3.49
CA ASP A 495 -11.80 -16.71 -2.64
C ASP A 495 -10.81 -16.47 -1.50
N ASP A 496 -11.04 -17.14 -0.36
CA ASP A 496 -10.15 -17.12 0.80
C ASP A 496 -9.90 -15.68 1.29
N VAL A 497 -10.93 -15.07 1.88
CA VAL A 497 -10.91 -13.73 2.44
C VAL A 497 -10.95 -13.81 3.96
N VAL A 498 -10.00 -13.19 4.64
CA VAL A 498 -10.00 -13.03 6.09
C VAL A 498 -10.00 -11.56 6.42
N CYS A 499 -10.96 -11.13 7.24
CA CYS A 499 -10.96 -9.83 7.88
C CYS A 499 -10.77 -10.01 9.39
N GLU A 500 -9.72 -9.39 9.92
CA GLU A 500 -9.32 -9.51 11.32
C GLU A 500 -9.78 -8.28 12.13
N GLY A 501 -10.01 -8.49 13.43
CA GLY A 501 -10.56 -7.46 14.32
C GLY A 501 -12.06 -7.21 14.13
N VAL A 502 -12.47 -5.94 14.30
CA VAL A 502 -13.85 -5.49 14.10
C VAL A 502 -14.06 -5.08 12.66
N CYS A 503 -14.69 -5.96 11.87
CA CYS A 503 -14.89 -5.74 10.45
C CYS A 503 -16.15 -4.90 10.16
N ALA A 504 -16.05 -4.05 9.13
CA ALA A 504 -17.19 -3.37 8.54
C ALA A 504 -18.01 -4.32 7.63
N ALA A 505 -18.91 -3.77 6.82
CA ALA A 505 -19.76 -4.51 5.91
C ALA A 505 -18.98 -5.40 4.92
N LEU A 506 -19.54 -6.57 4.60
CA LEU A 506 -19.02 -7.41 3.51
C LEU A 506 -19.17 -6.71 2.17
N MET A 507 -20.32 -6.09 1.89
CA MET A 507 -20.55 -5.42 0.62
C MET A 507 -21.40 -4.17 0.69
N THR A 508 -20.98 -3.14 -0.05
CA THR A 508 -21.75 -1.92 -0.33
C THR A 508 -21.64 -1.62 -1.82
N ILE A 509 -22.69 -1.94 -2.57
CA ILE A 509 -22.66 -1.95 -4.05
C ILE A 509 -23.81 -1.09 -4.57
N ALA A 510 -23.49 -0.10 -5.41
CA ALA A 510 -24.41 0.57 -6.32
C ALA A 510 -24.31 -0.08 -7.72
N PRO A 511 -25.23 -0.98 -8.11
CA PRO A 511 -25.14 -1.63 -9.42
C PRO A 511 -25.31 -0.63 -10.56
N MET A 512 -24.34 -0.56 -11.46
CA MET A 512 -24.40 0.26 -12.69
C MET A 512 -24.34 -0.58 -13.97
N GLN A 513 -24.10 -1.88 -13.82
CA GLN A 513 -24.00 -2.92 -14.84
C GLN A 513 -24.43 -4.26 -14.23
N ASN A 514 -24.53 -5.33 -15.03
CA ASN A 514 -24.78 -6.67 -14.49
C ASN A 514 -23.59 -7.17 -13.66
N PHE A 515 -23.83 -8.08 -12.72
CA PHE A 515 -22.80 -8.70 -11.90
C PHE A 515 -22.86 -10.23 -12.00
N ASP A 516 -21.69 -10.86 -12.03
CA ASP A 516 -21.45 -12.30 -11.84
C ASP A 516 -20.29 -12.42 -10.84
N LEU A 517 -20.63 -12.35 -9.55
CA LEU A 517 -19.68 -12.34 -8.45
C LEU A 517 -19.74 -13.67 -7.70
N GLN A 518 -18.65 -14.43 -7.78
CA GLN A 518 -18.48 -15.66 -7.00
C GLN A 518 -17.59 -15.34 -5.80
N VAL A 519 -18.13 -15.43 -4.59
CA VAL A 519 -17.43 -15.11 -3.35
C VAL A 519 -17.42 -16.36 -2.47
N SER A 520 -16.25 -16.89 -2.15
CA SER A 520 -16.11 -18.11 -1.35
C SER A 520 -15.10 -18.00 -0.22
N ASN A 521 -15.33 -18.76 0.85
CA ASN A 521 -14.41 -18.90 1.99
C ASN A 521 -14.07 -17.55 2.61
N VAL A 522 -15.10 -16.87 3.11
CA VAL A 522 -14.98 -15.57 3.77
C VAL A 522 -15.05 -15.77 5.28
N HIS A 523 -14.07 -15.26 6.01
CA HIS A 523 -14.02 -15.32 7.46
C HIS A 523 -13.83 -13.93 8.05
N PHE A 524 -14.78 -13.53 8.90
CA PHE A 524 -14.67 -12.31 9.70
C PHE A 524 -14.47 -12.72 11.15
N GLU A 525 -13.38 -12.24 11.77
CA GLU A 525 -13.15 -12.44 13.20
C GLU A 525 -14.33 -11.90 14.01
N SER A 526 -14.78 -10.69 13.68
CA SER A 526 -16.05 -10.15 14.13
C SER A 526 -16.64 -9.19 13.10
N LEU A 527 -17.98 -9.07 13.07
CA LEU A 527 -18.69 -8.07 12.29
C LEU A 527 -19.22 -6.98 13.23
N HIS A 528 -19.00 -5.71 12.89
CA HIS A 528 -19.50 -4.59 13.65
C HIS A 528 -21.03 -4.65 13.76
N ASN A 529 -21.58 -4.54 14.97
CA ASN A 529 -22.99 -4.83 15.24
C ASN A 529 -23.74 -3.71 15.99
N ASP A 530 -23.15 -2.52 16.11
CA ASP A 530 -23.85 -1.36 16.67
C ASP A 530 -25.06 -0.98 15.82
N THR A 531 -26.22 -0.86 16.48
CA THR A 531 -27.51 -0.64 15.82
C THR A 531 -27.74 0.79 15.38
N GLU A 532 -27.02 1.76 15.96
CA GLU A 532 -27.14 3.18 15.61
C GLU A 532 -26.17 3.52 14.48
N LEU A 533 -24.89 3.14 14.61
CA LEU A 533 -23.86 3.40 13.60
C LEU A 533 -24.00 2.52 12.36
N ARG A 534 -24.36 1.24 12.53
CA ARG A 534 -24.64 0.28 11.45
C ARG A 534 -23.47 0.05 10.46
N LEU A 535 -22.22 0.15 10.92
CA LEU A 535 -21.02 -0.02 10.07
C LEU A 535 -20.86 -1.43 9.46
N GLY A 536 -21.41 -2.47 10.10
CA GLY A 536 -21.39 -3.85 9.57
C GLY A 536 -22.48 -4.14 8.53
N ARG A 537 -23.40 -3.20 8.29
CA ARG A 537 -24.56 -3.39 7.42
C ARG A 537 -24.15 -3.40 5.96
N SER A 538 -24.38 -4.51 5.28
CA SER A 538 -24.16 -4.63 3.83
C SER A 538 -25.40 -4.15 3.05
N VAL A 539 -25.20 -3.33 2.02
CA VAL A 539 -26.29 -2.71 1.24
C VAL A 539 -26.04 -2.82 -0.26
N VAL A 540 -27.04 -3.30 -1.02
CA VAL A 540 -26.94 -3.41 -2.48
C VAL A 540 -28.14 -2.79 -3.20
N GLY A 541 -27.87 -1.82 -4.07
CA GLY A 541 -28.82 -1.26 -5.05
C GLY A 541 -30.08 -0.63 -4.46
N MET A 542 -29.97 0.08 -3.34
CA MET A 542 -31.12 0.71 -2.68
C MET A 542 -30.75 2.02 -2.01
N ASP A 543 -31.76 2.87 -1.82
CA ASP A 543 -31.72 3.97 -0.85
C ASP A 543 -31.94 3.38 0.54
N ALA A 544 -30.87 3.37 1.34
CA ALA A 544 -30.88 2.86 2.70
C ALA A 544 -30.80 3.97 3.76
N GLY A 545 -31.02 5.23 3.36
CA GLY A 545 -30.92 6.44 4.19
C GLY A 545 -29.47 6.94 4.37
N GLU A 546 -29.33 8.12 4.99
CA GLU A 546 -28.09 8.77 5.48
C GLU A 546 -26.76 8.21 4.93
N GLY A 547 -26.36 8.67 3.73
CA GLY A 547 -25.07 8.32 3.16
C GLY A 547 -24.96 6.91 2.60
N MET A 548 -26.05 6.12 2.60
CA MET A 548 -26.13 4.76 2.04
C MET A 548 -27.11 4.68 0.85
N ASP A 549 -27.21 5.75 0.04
CA ASP A 549 -27.97 5.74 -1.20
C ASP A 549 -27.15 5.15 -2.35
N ASN A 550 -27.48 3.92 -2.72
CA ASN A 550 -26.89 3.17 -3.82
C ASN A 550 -27.89 2.95 -4.97
N TYR A 551 -29.04 3.62 -4.95
CA TYR A 551 -30.07 3.45 -5.96
C TYR A 551 -29.80 4.34 -7.17
N THR A 552 -30.05 3.79 -8.35
CA THR A 552 -30.10 4.57 -9.59
C THR A 552 -31.24 4.04 -10.45
N PRO A 553 -32.14 4.90 -10.98
CA PRO A 553 -33.23 4.45 -11.83
C PRO A 553 -32.72 3.60 -13.01
N GLY A 554 -33.42 2.49 -13.31
CA GLY A 554 -33.03 1.55 -14.36
C GLY A 554 -32.32 0.30 -13.83
N GLN A 555 -31.91 0.28 -12.56
CA GLN A 555 -31.29 -0.89 -11.91
C GLN A 555 -32.17 -2.14 -11.98
N GLU A 556 -33.49 -2.01 -12.15
CA GLU A 556 -34.45 -3.11 -12.29
C GLU A 556 -34.27 -3.93 -13.56
N ASN A 557 -33.45 -3.42 -14.49
CA ASN A 557 -33.10 -4.10 -15.72
C ASN A 557 -31.73 -4.80 -15.63
N LEU A 558 -31.07 -4.77 -14.47
CA LEU A 558 -29.81 -5.45 -14.21
C LEU A 558 -30.03 -6.82 -13.56
N THR A 559 -29.06 -7.71 -13.77
CA THR A 559 -28.92 -8.97 -13.03
C THR A 559 -27.79 -8.86 -12.01
N LEU A 560 -28.03 -9.32 -10.78
CA LEU A 560 -27.07 -9.14 -9.69
C LEU A 560 -26.09 -10.32 -9.50
N GLY A 561 -26.42 -11.54 -9.95
CA GLY A 561 -25.51 -12.71 -9.99
C GLY A 561 -24.48 -12.86 -8.85
N ILE A 562 -24.85 -12.57 -7.60
CA ILE A 562 -23.94 -12.66 -6.44
C ILE A 562 -24.12 -14.02 -5.76
N HIS A 563 -23.05 -14.81 -5.73
CA HIS A 563 -23.05 -16.15 -5.11
C HIS A 563 -22.00 -16.22 -4.01
N ILE A 564 -22.46 -16.22 -2.75
CA ILE A 564 -21.63 -16.32 -1.55
C ILE A 564 -21.59 -17.78 -1.08
N LYS A 565 -20.43 -18.29 -0.66
CA LYS A 565 -20.29 -19.64 -0.08
C LYS A 565 -19.30 -19.63 1.08
N ASN A 566 -19.58 -20.42 2.11
CA ASN A 566 -18.72 -20.58 3.29
C ASN A 566 -18.33 -19.23 3.92
N TRP A 567 -19.32 -18.36 4.14
CA TRP A 567 -19.11 -17.14 4.89
C TRP A 567 -19.30 -17.42 6.38
N THR A 568 -18.32 -17.04 7.18
CA THR A 568 -18.33 -17.18 8.64
C THR A 568 -18.07 -15.84 9.33
N ILE A 569 -18.75 -15.61 10.46
CA ILE A 569 -18.54 -14.48 11.36
C ILE A 569 -18.38 -15.04 12.77
N ALA A 570 -17.24 -14.78 13.40
CA ALA A 570 -16.90 -15.35 14.72
C ALA A 570 -17.14 -16.87 14.75
N ASP A 571 -16.59 -17.58 13.75
CA ASP A 571 -16.71 -19.02 13.53
C ASP A 571 -18.14 -19.59 13.33
N ARG A 572 -19.14 -18.72 13.15
CA ARG A 572 -20.52 -19.12 12.85
C ARG A 572 -20.82 -18.92 11.38
N GLU A 573 -21.38 -19.93 10.75
CA GLU A 573 -21.79 -19.89 9.35
C GLU A 573 -22.95 -18.92 9.13
N VAL A 574 -22.83 -18.12 8.08
CA VAL A 574 -23.91 -17.28 7.55
C VAL A 574 -24.64 -18.06 6.46
N ASP A 575 -25.94 -18.24 6.62
CA ASP A 575 -26.82 -18.96 5.71
C ASP A 575 -28.03 -18.09 5.32
N LYS A 576 -28.90 -18.60 4.45
CA LYS A 576 -30.08 -17.88 3.98
C LYS A 576 -31.04 -17.42 5.11
N LYS A 577 -31.04 -18.07 6.28
CA LYS A 577 -31.95 -17.75 7.39
C LYS A 577 -31.39 -16.63 8.26
N ASN A 578 -30.08 -16.56 8.41
CA ASN A 578 -29.42 -15.59 9.29
C ASN A 578 -28.64 -14.49 8.54
N ALA A 579 -28.59 -14.52 7.20
CA ALA A 579 -27.91 -13.50 6.40
C ALA A 579 -28.58 -12.12 6.46
N VAL A 580 -29.88 -12.06 6.76
CA VAL A 580 -30.71 -10.84 6.69
C VAL A 580 -30.19 -9.67 7.55
N GLU A 581 -30.71 -8.46 7.30
CA GLU A 581 -30.30 -7.20 7.93
C GLU A 581 -30.21 -7.24 9.47
N ASP A 582 -31.20 -7.83 10.14
CA ASP A 582 -31.22 -7.97 11.62
C ASP A 582 -30.59 -9.30 12.09
N GLY A 583 -29.99 -10.05 11.16
CA GLY A 583 -29.37 -11.35 11.38
C GLY A 583 -27.85 -11.26 11.58
N LEU A 584 -27.19 -12.43 11.54
CA LEU A 584 -25.74 -12.55 11.66
C LEU A 584 -25.01 -11.85 10.50
N GLY A 585 -25.52 -11.99 9.28
CA GLY A 585 -24.88 -11.45 8.07
C GLY A 585 -25.14 -9.96 7.82
N GLN A 586 -26.15 -9.36 8.45
CA GLN A 586 -26.52 -7.95 8.25
C GLN A 586 -26.65 -7.54 6.77
N LEU A 587 -27.15 -8.44 5.92
CA LEU A 587 -27.25 -8.24 4.47
C LEU A 587 -28.61 -7.66 4.10
N LYS A 588 -28.58 -6.50 3.42
CA LYS A 588 -29.75 -5.84 2.86
C LYS A 588 -29.58 -5.64 1.35
N ILE A 589 -30.12 -6.58 0.58
CA ILE A 589 -30.16 -6.49 -0.89
C ILE A 589 -31.55 -6.01 -1.30
N ASN A 590 -31.62 -5.16 -2.34
CA ASN A 590 -32.90 -4.68 -2.85
C ASN A 590 -33.78 -5.87 -3.32
N PRO A 591 -35.04 -5.98 -2.86
CA PRO A 591 -35.94 -7.08 -3.24
C PRO A 591 -36.13 -7.27 -4.75
N MET A 592 -35.86 -6.24 -5.56
CA MET A 592 -35.85 -6.37 -7.02
C MET A 592 -34.86 -7.43 -7.55
N PHE A 593 -33.83 -7.77 -6.77
CA PHE A 593 -32.83 -8.78 -7.11
C PHE A 593 -33.11 -10.15 -6.45
N ASP A 594 -34.29 -10.35 -5.87
CA ASP A 594 -34.66 -11.64 -5.27
C ASP A 594 -34.62 -12.76 -6.33
N GLY A 595 -33.79 -13.77 -6.07
CA GLY A 595 -33.56 -14.90 -7.00
C GLY A 595 -32.26 -14.79 -7.80
N ASP A 596 -31.65 -13.61 -7.89
CA ASP A 596 -30.40 -13.36 -8.61
C ASP A 596 -29.14 -13.53 -7.74
N TRP A 597 -29.32 -13.80 -6.44
CA TRP A 597 -28.23 -14.04 -5.50
C TRP A 597 -28.47 -15.27 -4.63
N SER A 598 -27.39 -15.82 -4.08
CA SER A 598 -27.45 -16.98 -3.18
C SER A 598 -26.38 -16.91 -2.09
N ILE A 599 -26.69 -17.52 -0.95
CA ILE A 599 -25.76 -17.82 0.13
C ILE A 599 -25.96 -19.24 0.64
#